data_AF-A0A424IKQ2-F1
#
_entry.id   AF-A0A424IKQ2-F1
#
_cell.length_a   1.000
_cell.length_b   1.000
_cell.length_c   1.000
_cell.angle_alpha   90.00
_cell.angle_beta   90.00
_cell.angle_gamma   90.00
#
_symmetry.space_group_name_H-M   'P 1'
#
loop_
_entity.id
_entity.type
_entity.pdbx_description
1 polymer ?
#
loop_
_entity_poly.entity_id
_entity_poly.type
_entity_poly.pdbx_seq_one_letter_code
_entity_poly.pdbx_strand_id
1 'polypeptide(L)'
;MAFIGITFSTQAYSQETSSNKVANKTDWSIFVEDNPKECWSVSKPKETINTRDGRIVSVKRGDILLFVNFRPASKVNGQLTFTGGYPFADGSNVTLNVDGTNFALFTEGEWAWARSDEDDVKIIKAMKKGAKAILSASSSRGTKTQDTFSLLGFTAAVEDAEKRCK
;
A
#
# COMPACT_ATOMS: atom_id res chain seq x y z
N MET A 1 -19.11 -49.78 -35.85
CA MET A 1 -18.25 -48.69 -35.36
C MET A 1 -19.03 -47.86 -34.36
N ALA A 2 -18.69 -47.95 -33.07
CA ALA A 2 -19.32 -47.17 -32.01
C ALA A 2 -18.40 -46.00 -31.64
N PHE A 3 -18.87 -44.77 -31.78
CA PHE A 3 -18.17 -43.56 -31.36
C PHE A 3 -18.52 -43.26 -29.91
N ILE A 4 -17.54 -43.37 -29.00
CA ILE A 4 -17.64 -42.92 -27.61
C ILE A 4 -17.29 -41.42 -27.59
N GLY A 5 -18.27 -40.57 -27.30
CA GLY A 5 -18.08 -39.13 -27.14
C GLY A 5 -17.53 -38.81 -25.75
N ILE A 6 -16.37 -38.14 -25.70
CA ILE A 6 -15.75 -37.65 -24.47
C ILE A 6 -16.31 -36.26 -24.17
N THR A 7 -17.03 -36.12 -23.06
CA THR A 7 -17.46 -34.83 -22.51
C THR A 7 -16.31 -34.19 -21.74
N PHE A 8 -15.83 -33.04 -22.19
CA PHE A 8 -14.86 -32.22 -21.46
C PHE A 8 -15.59 -31.42 -20.38
N SER A 9 -15.33 -31.76 -19.11
CA SER A 9 -15.75 -30.96 -17.96
C SER A 9 -14.90 -29.70 -17.88
N THR A 10 -15.51 -28.51 -17.94
CA THR A 10 -14.83 -27.24 -17.72
C THR A 10 -14.48 -27.09 -16.23
N GLN A 11 -13.22 -27.26 -15.88
CA GLN A 11 -12.73 -26.94 -14.53
C GLN A 11 -12.72 -25.41 -14.37
N ALA A 12 -13.63 -24.88 -13.56
CA ALA A 12 -13.58 -23.51 -13.10
C ALA A 12 -12.40 -23.35 -12.13
N TYR A 13 -11.36 -22.62 -12.54
CA TYR A 13 -10.31 -22.18 -11.63
C TYR A 13 -10.91 -21.14 -10.66
N SER A 14 -11.06 -21.54 -9.40
CA SER A 14 -11.39 -20.62 -8.30
C SER A 14 -10.27 -19.58 -8.17
N GLN A 15 -10.63 -18.30 -8.07
CA GLN A 15 -9.66 -17.22 -7.87
C GLN A 15 -8.92 -17.44 -6.54
N GLU A 16 -7.59 -17.58 -6.59
CA GLU A 16 -6.76 -17.70 -5.39
C GLU A 16 -6.91 -16.45 -4.51
N THR A 17 -7.73 -16.54 -3.46
CA THR A 17 -7.56 -15.67 -2.31
C THR A 17 -6.27 -16.10 -1.62
N SER A 18 -5.24 -15.25 -1.70
CA SER A 18 -3.98 -15.43 -0.97
C SER A 18 -4.28 -15.81 0.47
N SER A 19 -3.79 -16.97 0.92
CA SER A 19 -4.11 -17.56 2.22
C SER A 19 -3.71 -16.66 3.40
N ASN A 20 -2.73 -15.76 3.17
CA ASN A 20 -2.25 -14.82 4.16
C ASN A 20 -3.12 -13.56 4.33
N LYS A 21 -4.19 -13.37 3.53
CA LYS A 21 -5.17 -12.29 3.74
C LYS A 21 -6.17 -12.70 4.82
N VAL A 22 -6.15 -12.04 5.97
CA VAL A 22 -6.91 -12.45 7.15
C VAL A 22 -8.18 -11.62 7.41
N ALA A 23 -8.25 -10.38 6.90
CA ALA A 23 -9.41 -9.52 7.08
C ALA A 23 -9.47 -8.37 6.06
N ASN A 24 -10.63 -7.70 5.99
CA ASN A 24 -10.84 -6.41 5.35
C ASN A 24 -11.56 -5.47 6.31
N LYS A 25 -11.19 -4.19 6.29
CA LYS A 25 -11.88 -3.08 6.98
C LYS A 25 -12.07 -1.96 5.96
N THR A 26 -13.22 -2.00 5.28
CA THR A 26 -13.58 -1.04 4.23
C THR A 26 -12.53 -0.98 3.11
N ASP A 27 -11.76 0.11 3.00
CA ASP A 27 -10.76 0.30 1.94
C ASP A 27 -9.39 -0.33 2.28
N TRP A 28 -9.26 -0.96 3.46
CA TRP A 28 -8.00 -1.52 3.96
C TRP A 28 -8.10 -3.04 4.12
N SER A 29 -7.09 -3.76 3.64
CA SER A 29 -6.93 -5.22 3.81
C SER A 29 -5.89 -5.50 4.89
N ILE A 30 -6.06 -6.58 5.66
CA ILE A 30 -5.08 -7.06 6.65
C ILE A 30 -4.54 -8.40 6.22
N PHE A 31 -3.23 -8.55 6.36
CA PHE A 31 -2.49 -9.77 6.05
C PHE A 31 -1.61 -10.19 7.22
N VAL A 32 -1.30 -11.49 7.27
CA VAL A 32 -0.43 -12.11 8.28
C VAL A 32 0.40 -13.19 7.61
N GLU A 33 1.71 -13.12 7.80
CA GLU A 33 2.68 -14.16 7.47
C GLU A 33 3.24 -14.76 8.77
N ASP A 34 3.41 -16.09 8.85
CA ASP A 34 3.75 -16.78 10.11
C ASP A 34 5.23 -17.20 10.22
N ASN A 35 6.09 -16.95 9.22
CA ASN A 35 7.51 -17.28 9.28
C ASN A 35 8.41 -16.46 8.30
N PRO A 36 9.08 -15.38 8.76
CA PRO A 36 8.95 -14.77 10.08
C PRO A 36 7.58 -14.12 10.27
N LYS A 37 7.16 -13.95 11.53
CA LYS A 37 5.88 -13.30 11.85
C LYS A 37 5.87 -11.85 11.35
N GLU A 38 4.98 -11.55 10.41
CA GLU A 38 4.74 -10.20 9.89
C GLU A 38 3.24 -9.97 9.71
N CYS A 39 2.77 -8.79 10.10
CA CYS A 39 1.37 -8.39 9.94
C CYS A 39 1.35 -7.02 9.32
N TRP A 40 0.45 -6.80 8.36
CA TRP A 40 0.34 -5.49 7.75
C TRP A 40 -1.08 -5.16 7.37
N SER A 41 -1.41 -3.88 7.47
CA SER A 41 -2.59 -3.29 6.87
C SER A 41 -2.18 -2.59 5.57
N VAL A 42 -2.90 -2.81 4.48
CA VAL A 42 -2.59 -2.25 3.16
C VAL A 42 -3.82 -1.73 2.44
N SER A 43 -3.67 -0.66 1.68
CA SER A 43 -4.69 -0.13 0.77
C SER A 43 -4.10 0.21 -0.60
N LYS A 44 -4.98 0.33 -1.60
CA LYS A 44 -4.71 0.85 -2.95
C LYS A 44 -5.31 2.26 -3.08
N PRO A 45 -4.75 3.15 -3.90
CA PRO A 45 -5.31 4.48 -4.08
C PRO A 45 -6.71 4.40 -4.72
N LYS A 46 -7.58 5.34 -4.38
CA LYS A 46 -8.87 5.56 -5.01
C LYS A 46 -8.75 6.39 -6.29
N GLU A 47 -7.70 7.18 -6.42
CA GLU A 47 -7.43 8.05 -7.56
C GLU A 47 -5.93 8.21 -7.77
N THR A 48 -5.50 8.28 -9.03
CA THR A 48 -4.10 8.54 -9.41
C THR A 48 -4.05 9.57 -10.53
N ILE A 49 -3.29 10.64 -10.34
CA ILE A 49 -3.04 11.67 -11.35
C ILE A 49 -1.56 11.65 -11.69
N ASN A 50 -1.23 11.57 -12.98
CA ASN A 50 0.14 11.58 -13.46
C ASN A 50 0.34 12.76 -14.40
N THR A 51 1.38 13.54 -14.17
CA THR A 51 1.65 14.77 -14.92
C THR A 51 3.08 14.79 -15.44
N ARG A 52 3.27 15.19 -16.68
CA ARG A 52 4.58 15.45 -17.29
C ARG A 52 4.50 16.75 -18.08
N ASP A 53 5.46 17.65 -17.88
CA ASP A 53 5.50 18.96 -18.53
C ASP A 53 4.19 19.77 -18.40
N GLY A 54 3.57 19.69 -17.22
CA GLY A 54 2.31 20.37 -16.91
C GLY A 54 1.05 19.73 -17.52
N ARG A 55 1.16 18.61 -18.24
CA ARG A 55 0.03 17.91 -18.86
C ARG A 55 -0.25 16.58 -18.18
N ILE A 56 -1.52 16.22 -18.05
CA ILE A 56 -1.93 14.90 -17.59
C ILE A 56 -1.53 13.87 -18.64
N VAL A 57 -0.89 12.78 -18.19
CA VAL A 57 -0.42 11.68 -19.05
C VAL A 57 -0.92 10.35 -18.53
N SER A 58 -1.14 9.41 -19.45
CA SER A 58 -1.37 8.01 -19.08
C SER A 58 -0.02 7.29 -18.98
N VAL A 59 0.19 6.54 -17.89
CA VAL A 59 1.41 5.77 -17.65
C VAL A 59 1.04 4.40 -17.09
N LYS A 60 1.86 3.40 -17.39
CA LYS A 60 1.78 2.08 -16.75
C LYS A 60 2.72 2.06 -15.54
N ARG A 61 2.20 1.66 -14.39
CA ARG A 61 2.91 1.52 -13.10
C ARG A 61 2.73 0.09 -12.58
N GLY A 62 3.62 -0.33 -11.70
CA GLY A 62 3.40 -1.49 -10.84
C GLY A 62 2.29 -1.23 -9.82
N ASP A 63 2.21 -2.09 -8.81
CA ASP A 63 1.27 -1.89 -7.72
C ASP A 63 1.57 -0.57 -6.96
N ILE A 64 0.50 0.14 -6.60
CA ILE A 64 0.55 1.36 -5.82
C ILE A 64 -0.09 1.06 -4.50
N LEU A 65 0.71 1.00 -3.43
CA LEU A 65 0.28 0.45 -2.16
C LEU A 65 0.80 1.30 -1.01
N LEU A 66 -0.07 1.53 -0.03
CA LEU A 66 0.25 2.17 1.24
C LEU A 66 0.05 1.16 2.36
N PHE A 67 1.08 0.99 3.18
CA PHE A 67 1.17 -0.04 4.21
C PHE A 67 1.39 0.57 5.59
N VAL A 68 0.99 -0.18 6.60
CA VAL A 68 1.59 -0.11 7.94
C VAL A 68 1.99 -1.52 8.34
N ASN A 69 3.28 -1.71 8.61
CA ASN A 69 3.90 -3.01 8.84
C ASN A 69 4.26 -3.23 10.32
N PHE A 70 4.08 -4.45 10.79
CA PHE A 70 4.46 -4.91 12.13
C PHE A 70 5.32 -6.17 12.00
N ARG A 71 6.55 -6.13 12.51
CA ARG A 71 7.51 -7.24 12.48
C ARG A 71 8.13 -7.43 13.87
N PRO A 72 7.56 -8.31 14.72
CA PRO A 72 8.00 -8.48 16.10
C PRO A 72 9.46 -8.91 16.23
N ALA A 73 9.91 -9.82 15.35
CA ALA A 73 11.29 -10.31 15.35
C ALA A 73 12.34 -9.20 15.16
N SER A 74 11.98 -8.14 14.43
CA SER A 74 12.84 -6.98 14.15
C SER A 74 12.44 -5.74 14.96
N LYS A 75 11.54 -5.88 15.96
CA LYS A 75 11.02 -4.80 16.81
C LYS A 75 10.36 -3.64 16.03
N VAL A 76 9.83 -3.91 14.85
CA VAL A 76 9.08 -2.92 14.06
C VAL A 76 7.63 -2.92 14.52
N ASN A 77 7.21 -1.85 15.20
CA ASN A 77 5.90 -1.72 15.83
C ASN A 77 5.03 -0.66 15.13
N GLY A 78 4.85 -0.81 13.82
CA GLY A 78 4.06 0.10 13.00
C GLY A 78 4.94 1.04 12.19
N GLN A 79 5.47 0.53 11.07
CA GLN A 79 6.21 1.33 10.08
C GLN A 79 5.32 1.66 8.89
N LEU A 80 5.20 2.94 8.56
CA LEU A 80 4.55 3.37 7.33
C LEU A 80 5.46 3.07 6.14
N THR A 81 4.90 2.48 5.09
CA THR A 81 5.64 2.26 3.85
C THR A 81 4.74 2.53 2.65
N PHE A 82 5.30 3.09 1.60
CA PHE A 82 4.62 3.34 0.34
C PHE A 82 5.44 2.80 -0.82
N THR A 83 4.77 2.25 -1.82
CA THR A 83 5.35 2.07 -3.15
C THR A 83 4.49 2.76 -4.20
N GLY A 84 5.16 3.46 -5.11
CA GLY A 84 4.54 4.11 -6.26
C GLY A 84 4.43 3.19 -7.48
N GLY A 85 4.97 1.97 -7.45
CA GLY A 85 5.04 1.10 -8.62
C GLY A 85 5.95 1.64 -9.73
N TYR A 86 6.98 2.39 -9.35
CA TYR A 86 8.05 2.87 -10.21
C TYR A 86 9.25 3.33 -9.35
N PRO A 87 10.47 3.43 -9.91
CA PRO A 87 11.61 3.99 -9.19
C PRO A 87 11.48 5.50 -9.02
N PHE A 88 11.54 5.98 -7.78
CA PHE A 88 11.52 7.41 -7.48
C PHE A 88 12.75 8.12 -8.06
N ALA A 89 12.66 9.43 -8.24
CA ALA A 89 13.79 10.23 -8.67
C ALA A 89 14.86 10.27 -7.56
N ASP A 90 16.13 10.10 -7.93
CA ASP A 90 17.24 10.08 -6.97
C ASP A 90 17.28 11.38 -6.15
N GLY A 91 17.43 11.23 -4.83
CA GLY A 91 17.47 12.35 -3.88
C GLY A 91 16.12 13.07 -3.68
N SER A 92 15.04 12.58 -4.28
CA SER A 92 13.70 13.11 -4.02
C SER A 92 13.10 12.56 -2.73
N ASN A 93 12.00 13.15 -2.27
CA ASN A 93 11.16 12.60 -1.20
C ASN A 93 9.74 12.38 -1.75
N VAL A 94 8.99 11.47 -1.14
CA VAL A 94 7.53 11.44 -1.30
C VAL A 94 6.92 12.35 -0.25
N THR A 95 6.00 13.23 -0.65
CA THR A 95 5.20 14.02 0.29
C THR A 95 3.89 13.29 0.58
N LEU A 96 3.68 12.92 1.83
CA LEU A 96 2.40 12.44 2.33
C LEU A 96 1.62 13.61 2.93
N ASN A 97 0.46 13.92 2.38
CA ASN A 97 -0.50 14.87 2.94
C ASN A 97 -1.67 14.11 3.57
N VAL A 98 -1.88 14.27 4.87
CA VAL A 98 -3.06 13.74 5.57
C VAL A 98 -3.95 14.92 5.96
N ASP A 99 -5.06 15.09 5.25
CA ASP A 99 -6.03 16.19 5.42
C ASP A 99 -5.37 17.57 5.64
N GLY A 100 -4.36 17.92 4.84
CA GLY A 100 -3.66 19.20 4.93
C GLY A 100 -2.36 19.17 5.73
N THR A 101 -2.10 18.14 6.55
CA THR A 101 -0.82 17.99 7.28
C THR A 101 0.19 17.26 6.41
N ASN A 102 1.36 17.87 6.17
CA ASN A 102 2.40 17.30 5.32
C ASN A 102 3.48 16.56 6.13
N PHE A 103 3.89 15.41 5.61
CA PHE A 103 5.02 14.61 6.08
C PHE A 103 5.92 14.28 4.88
N ALA A 104 7.23 14.26 5.10
CA ALA A 104 8.20 13.84 4.09
C ALA A 104 8.62 12.39 4.35
N LEU A 105 8.55 11.56 3.31
CA LEU A 105 9.03 10.18 3.31
C LEU A 105 10.32 10.09 2.51
N PHE A 106 11.32 9.43 3.08
CA PHE A 106 12.56 9.12 2.40
C PHE A 106 12.31 8.07 1.33
N THR A 107 13.03 8.15 0.19
CA THR A 107 12.87 7.21 -0.93
C THR A 107 14.11 6.37 -1.17
N GLU A 108 13.91 5.10 -1.47
CA GLU A 108 14.94 4.19 -1.96
C GLU A 108 14.33 3.26 -3.03
N GLY A 109 14.84 3.33 -4.26
CA GLY A 109 14.26 2.57 -5.37
C GLY A 109 12.79 2.90 -5.58
N GLU A 110 11.90 1.91 -5.41
CA GLU A 110 10.44 2.06 -5.54
C GLU A 110 9.71 2.21 -4.20
N TRP A 111 10.45 2.31 -3.09
CA TRP A 111 9.91 2.31 -1.74
C TRP A 111 10.14 3.65 -1.05
N ALA A 112 9.19 4.05 -0.21
CA ALA A 112 9.29 5.23 0.62
C ALA A 112 8.77 4.96 2.04
N TRP A 113 9.41 5.55 3.04
CA TRP A 113 9.07 5.36 4.46
C TRP A 113 9.41 6.61 5.29
N ALA A 114 8.88 6.69 6.51
CA ALA A 114 9.19 7.78 7.43
C ALA A 114 10.67 7.75 7.85
N ARG A 115 11.24 8.88 8.26
CA ARG A 115 12.67 8.93 8.63
C ARG A 115 13.01 8.27 9.96
N SER A 116 12.02 8.08 10.82
CA SER A 116 12.19 7.58 12.18
C SER A 116 10.90 6.93 12.69
N ASP A 117 11.04 6.06 13.69
CA ASP A 117 9.90 5.44 14.38
C ASP A 117 8.99 6.51 15.02
N GLU A 118 9.56 7.61 15.51
CA GLU A 118 8.78 8.73 16.06
C GLU A 118 7.93 9.42 14.99
N ASP A 119 8.43 9.52 13.76
CA ASP A 119 7.67 10.08 12.64
C ASP A 119 6.58 9.12 12.17
N ASP A 120 6.84 7.81 12.16
CA ASP A 120 5.81 6.80 11.92
C ASP A 120 4.64 6.93 12.91
N VAL A 121 4.94 7.07 14.21
CA VAL A 121 3.91 7.28 15.25
C VAL A 121 3.08 8.53 14.97
N LYS A 122 3.72 9.65 14.58
CA LYS A 122 3.00 10.89 14.25
C LYS A 122 2.12 10.72 13.01
N ILE A 123 2.64 10.09 11.97
CA ILE A 123 1.92 9.87 10.72
C ILE A 123 0.72 8.94 10.94
N ILE A 124 0.93 7.79 11.56
CA ILE A 124 -0.14 6.82 11.84
C ILE A 124 -1.22 7.47 12.72
N LYS A 125 -0.83 8.26 13.72
CA LYS A 125 -1.78 9.02 14.54
C LYS A 125 -2.58 10.05 13.72
N ALA A 126 -1.95 10.73 12.77
CA ALA A 126 -2.66 11.64 11.86
C ALA A 126 -3.63 10.87 10.96
N MET A 127 -3.18 9.75 10.37
CA MET A 127 -4.02 8.91 9.51
C MET A 127 -5.20 8.29 10.26
N LYS A 128 -5.05 7.88 11.53
CA LYS A 128 -6.16 7.39 12.38
C LYS A 128 -7.27 8.43 12.58
N LYS A 129 -6.95 9.71 12.48
CA LYS A 129 -7.88 10.84 12.63
C LYS A 129 -8.36 11.43 11.31
N GLY A 130 -7.68 11.08 10.21
CA GLY A 130 -7.93 11.64 8.90
C GLY A 130 -8.96 10.85 8.09
N ALA A 131 -9.42 11.47 7.01
CA ALA A 131 -10.31 10.89 6.01
C ALA A 131 -9.56 10.56 4.71
N LYS A 132 -8.52 11.33 4.36
CA LYS A 132 -7.77 11.16 3.12
C LYS A 132 -6.27 11.32 3.32
N ALA A 133 -5.52 10.49 2.60
CA ALA A 133 -4.07 10.64 2.44
C ALA A 133 -3.73 10.84 0.95
N ILE A 134 -2.90 11.81 0.63
CA ILE A 134 -2.41 12.06 -0.74
C ILE A 134 -0.90 11.90 -0.74
N LEU A 135 -0.37 11.01 -1.57
CA LEU A 135 1.06 10.83 -1.76
C LEU A 135 1.48 11.46 -3.09
N SER A 136 2.37 12.44 -3.02
CA SER A 136 2.92 13.14 -4.19
C SER A 136 4.40 12.83 -4.35
N ALA A 137 4.80 12.43 -5.55
CA ALA A 137 6.14 11.91 -5.81
C ALA A 137 6.60 12.24 -7.24
N SER A 138 7.91 12.07 -7.50
CA SER A 138 8.48 12.16 -8.86
C SER A 138 9.16 10.85 -9.21
N SER A 139 8.87 10.32 -10.39
CA SER A 139 9.59 9.17 -10.95
C SER A 139 10.98 9.58 -11.46
N SER A 140 11.90 8.63 -11.49
CA SER A 140 13.22 8.75 -12.16
C SER A 140 13.13 9.17 -13.63
N ARG A 141 11.96 9.01 -14.26
CA ARG A 141 11.67 9.40 -15.66
C ARG A 141 10.98 10.77 -15.79
N GLY A 142 10.92 11.56 -14.71
CA GLY A 142 10.41 12.93 -14.73
C GLY A 142 8.88 13.08 -14.70
N THR A 143 8.10 12.00 -14.57
CA THR A 143 6.66 12.10 -14.28
C THR A 143 6.42 12.40 -12.81
N LYS A 144 5.59 13.40 -12.52
CA LYS A 144 5.04 13.67 -11.19
C LYS A 144 3.77 12.85 -10.99
N THR A 145 3.60 12.22 -9.84
CA THR A 145 2.38 11.49 -9.51
C THR A 145 1.73 12.03 -8.24
N GLN A 146 0.41 11.89 -8.19
CA GLN A 146 -0.39 12.15 -7.01
C GLN A 146 -1.37 10.99 -6.84
N ASP A 147 -1.23 10.25 -5.74
CA ASP A 147 -2.02 9.06 -5.43
C ASP A 147 -2.85 9.32 -4.18
N THR A 148 -4.17 9.29 -4.34
CA THR A 148 -5.13 9.60 -3.26
C THR A 148 -5.65 8.30 -2.65
N PHE A 149 -5.48 8.14 -1.34
CA PHE A 149 -5.94 7.01 -0.54
C PHE A 149 -7.09 7.45 0.38
N SER A 150 -8.11 6.60 0.47
CA SER A 150 -9.15 6.70 1.49
C SER A 150 -8.62 6.17 2.82
N LEU A 151 -8.87 6.91 3.91
CA LEU A 151 -8.56 6.46 5.26
C LEU A 151 -9.76 5.79 5.94
N LEU A 152 -10.85 5.55 5.20
CA LEU A 152 -12.01 4.84 5.71
C LEU A 152 -11.64 3.39 6.05
N GLY A 153 -11.74 3.05 7.35
CA GLY A 153 -11.36 1.74 7.88
C GLY A 153 -9.88 1.63 8.30
N PHE A 154 -9.06 2.66 8.10
CA PHE A 154 -7.63 2.64 8.44
C PHE A 154 -7.38 2.29 9.92
N THR A 155 -8.03 2.99 10.85
CA THR A 155 -7.86 2.76 12.30
C THR A 155 -8.16 1.31 12.69
N ALA A 156 -9.29 0.79 12.21
CA ALA A 156 -9.69 -0.59 12.49
C ALA A 156 -8.72 -1.60 11.87
N ALA A 157 -8.16 -1.32 10.69
CA ALA A 157 -7.21 -2.22 10.02
C ALA A 157 -5.86 -2.24 10.72
N VAL A 158 -5.33 -1.07 11.08
CA VAL A 158 -4.01 -0.96 11.68
C VAL A 158 -3.97 -1.56 13.09
N GLU A 159 -5.05 -1.39 13.86
CA GLU A 159 -5.19 -1.97 15.20
C GLU A 159 -5.40 -3.50 15.17
N ASP A 160 -6.10 -4.02 14.16
CA ASP A 160 -6.23 -5.46 13.93
C ASP A 160 -4.88 -6.09 13.53
N ALA A 161 -4.16 -5.46 12.60
CA ALA A 161 -2.82 -5.88 12.20
C ALA A 161 -1.83 -5.86 13.39
N GLU A 162 -1.84 -4.78 14.17
CA GLU A 162 -1.02 -4.65 15.38
C GLU A 162 -1.33 -5.79 16.37
N LYS A 163 -2.61 -6.04 16.66
CA LYS A 163 -3.03 -7.10 17.59
C LYS A 163 -2.57 -8.48 17.16
N ARG A 164 -2.52 -8.76 15.86
CA ARG A 164 -2.10 -10.06 15.30
C ARG A 164 -0.59 -10.29 15.39
N CYS A 165 0.18 -9.23 15.58
CA CYS A 165 1.62 -9.23 15.72
C CYS A 165 2.07 -8.78 17.12
N LYS A 166 1.24 -9.01 18.14
CA LYS A 166 1.65 -8.95 19.54
C LYS A 166 1.99 -10.34 20.06
#